data_AF-A0A9R1H3M2-F1
#
_entry.id   AF-A0A9R1H3M2-F1
#
_cell.length_a   1.000
_cell.length_b   1.000
_cell.length_c   1.000
_cell.angle_alpha   90.00
_cell.angle_beta   90.00
_cell.angle_gamma   90.00
#
_symmetry.space_group_name_H-M   'P 1'
#
loop_
_entity.id
_entity.type
_entity.pdbx_description
1 polymer ?
#
loop_
_entity_poly.entity_id
_entity_poly.type
_entity_poly.pdbx_seq_one_letter_code
_entity_poly.pdbx_strand_id
1 'polypeptide(L)'
;MQVNCSLCKETLRPEILDLHKSEQCTQRMVACAYCEYELPAIDIHEHQDVCGNRTEFCQTCKKYIRLREWIGHEMQCHVSSNGSEESSSARTIPEREVRPPPPVRPARAVPAAQHRRLLFTIAVTGIAVMVGSILFQKEESF
;
A
#
# COMPACT_ATOMS: atom_id res chain seq x y z
N MET A 1 -25.10 30.22 -6.05
CA MET A 1 -25.03 29.28 -4.89
C MET A 1 -23.67 28.60 -4.93
N GLN A 2 -22.98 28.47 -3.80
CA GLN A 2 -21.71 27.75 -3.68
C GLN A 2 -21.88 26.54 -2.77
N VAL A 3 -21.01 25.55 -2.93
CA VAL A 3 -21.03 24.27 -2.21
C VAL A 3 -19.65 23.97 -1.67
N ASN A 4 -19.57 23.37 -0.48
CA ASN A 4 -18.30 23.04 0.16
C ASN A 4 -17.83 21.65 -0.25
N CYS A 5 -16.55 21.51 -0.54
CA CYS A 5 -15.92 20.21 -0.71
C CYS A 5 -15.93 19.45 0.62
N SER A 6 -16.37 18.19 0.59
CA SER A 6 -16.42 17.34 1.79
C SER A 6 -15.05 17.01 2.35
N LEU A 7 -14.02 16.95 1.50
CA LEU A 7 -12.65 16.52 1.83
C LEU A 7 -11.78 17.66 2.35
N CYS A 8 -11.68 18.78 1.61
CA CYS A 8 -10.80 19.90 1.96
C CYS A 8 -11.54 21.13 2.54
N LYS A 9 -12.88 21.09 2.60
CA LYS A 9 -13.75 22.20 3.06
C LYS A 9 -13.68 23.50 2.25
N GLU A 10 -13.01 23.49 1.12
CA GLU A 10 -12.99 24.61 0.18
C GLU A 10 -14.37 24.86 -0.42
N THR A 11 -14.73 26.13 -0.58
CA THR A 11 -16.03 26.56 -1.12
C THR A 11 -15.93 26.77 -2.62
N LEU A 12 -16.70 26.01 -3.40
CA LEU A 12 -16.60 25.94 -4.85
C LEU A 12 -17.96 26.14 -5.52
N ARG A 13 -17.94 26.39 -6.83
CA ARG A 13 -19.16 26.34 -7.63
C ARG A 13 -19.58 24.88 -7.88
N PRO A 14 -20.89 24.57 -7.91
CA PRO A 14 -21.35 23.20 -8.15
C PRO A 14 -20.78 22.55 -9.41
N GLU A 15 -20.63 23.34 -10.48
CA GLU A 15 -20.20 22.84 -11.81
C GLU A 15 -18.73 22.38 -11.82
N ILE A 16 -17.90 22.86 -10.88
CA ILE A 16 -16.49 22.49 -10.77
C ILE A 16 -16.22 21.49 -9.63
N LEU A 17 -17.23 21.16 -8.81
CA LEU A 17 -17.04 20.35 -7.61
C LEU A 17 -16.54 18.94 -7.95
N ASP A 18 -17.04 18.33 -9.01
CA ASP A 18 -16.67 16.98 -9.42
C ASP A 18 -15.25 16.93 -9.99
N LEU A 19 -14.89 17.92 -10.82
CA LEU A 19 -13.52 18.09 -11.32
C LEU A 19 -12.54 18.33 -10.15
N HIS A 20 -12.94 19.17 -9.19
CA HIS A 20 -12.14 19.40 -8.00
C HIS A 20 -11.91 18.09 -7.23
N LYS A 21 -12.96 17.33 -6.90
CA LYS A 21 -12.83 16.09 -6.12
C LYS A 21 -11.96 15.04 -6.82
N SER A 22 -12.03 14.95 -8.14
CA SER A 22 -11.31 13.94 -8.92
C SER A 22 -9.86 14.32 -9.22
N GLU A 23 -9.56 15.59 -9.50
CA GLU A 23 -8.23 15.98 -10.02
C GLU A 23 -7.49 16.99 -9.15
N GLN A 24 -8.18 17.94 -8.52
CA GLN A 24 -7.54 19.13 -7.93
C GLN A 24 -7.49 19.10 -6.40
N CYS A 25 -8.42 18.38 -5.75
CA CYS A 25 -8.53 18.34 -4.31
C CYS A 25 -7.25 17.74 -3.72
N THR A 26 -6.58 18.50 -2.85
CA THR A 26 -5.36 18.07 -2.16
C THR A 26 -5.61 16.90 -1.20
N GLN A 27 -6.85 16.78 -0.72
CA GLN A 27 -7.29 15.72 0.19
C GLN A 27 -7.90 14.51 -0.54
N ARG A 28 -7.87 14.46 -1.89
CA ARG A 28 -8.30 13.25 -2.62
C ARG A 28 -7.34 12.09 -2.35
N MET A 29 -7.85 10.87 -2.30
CA MET A 29 -7.03 9.68 -2.15
C MET A 29 -6.36 9.33 -3.48
N VAL A 30 -5.05 9.11 -3.45
CA VAL A 30 -4.24 8.70 -4.60
C VAL A 30 -3.33 7.54 -4.18
N ALA A 31 -3.24 6.52 -5.03
CA ALA A 31 -2.35 5.39 -4.80
C ALA A 31 -0.89 5.74 -5.14
N CYS A 32 0.05 5.29 -4.32
CA CYS A 32 1.48 5.38 -4.62
C CYS A 32 1.82 4.56 -5.87
N ALA A 33 2.54 5.14 -6.83
CA ALA A 33 2.94 4.46 -8.07
C ALA A 33 3.89 3.27 -7.87
N TYR A 34 4.47 3.13 -6.67
CA TYR A 34 5.47 2.09 -6.35
C TYR A 34 4.96 1.01 -5.41
N CYS A 35 4.03 1.33 -4.50
CA CYS A 35 3.55 0.39 -3.49
C CYS A 35 2.02 0.31 -3.37
N GLU A 36 1.30 1.04 -4.23
CA GLU A 36 -0.18 1.06 -4.31
C GLU A 36 -0.89 1.53 -3.03
N TYR A 37 -0.16 1.94 -2.00
CA TYR A 37 -0.73 2.47 -0.78
C TYR A 37 -1.43 3.82 -1.05
N GLU A 38 -2.68 3.94 -0.61
CA GLU A 38 -3.50 5.13 -0.81
C GLU A 38 -3.27 6.17 0.28
N LEU A 39 -3.00 7.40 -0.15
CA LEU A 39 -2.75 8.55 0.71
C LEU A 39 -3.46 9.79 0.15
N PRO A 40 -3.70 10.82 0.97
CA PRO A 40 -4.06 12.15 0.49
C PRO A 40 -3.05 12.66 -0.54
N ALA A 41 -3.52 13.32 -1.60
CA ALA A 41 -2.67 13.87 -2.65
C ALA A 41 -1.65 14.90 -2.16
N ILE A 42 -1.88 15.54 -1.00
CA ILE A 42 -0.90 16.42 -0.36
C ILE A 42 0.35 15.67 0.11
N ASP A 43 0.21 14.42 0.55
CA ASP A 43 1.29 13.62 1.13
C ASP A 43 1.98 12.71 0.09
N ILE A 44 1.36 12.54 -1.08
CA ILE A 44 1.79 11.54 -2.07
C ILE A 44 3.20 11.78 -2.59
N HIS A 45 3.60 13.04 -2.77
CA HIS A 45 4.91 13.39 -3.34
C HIS A 45 6.05 13.05 -2.36
N GLU A 46 5.92 13.45 -1.09
CA GLU A 46 6.89 13.11 -0.04
C GLU A 46 6.99 11.59 0.13
N HIS A 47 5.84 10.90 0.16
CA HIS A 47 5.82 9.46 0.22
C HIS A 47 6.52 8.81 -0.99
N GLN A 48 6.26 9.27 -2.22
CA GLN A 48 6.88 8.72 -3.42
C GLN A 48 8.39 8.97 -3.51
N ASP A 49 8.90 10.06 -2.93
CA ASP A 49 10.34 10.33 -2.86
C ASP A 49 11.06 9.26 -2.03
N VAL A 50 10.50 8.92 -0.87
CA VAL A 50 11.05 7.86 -0.01
C VAL A 50 10.75 6.47 -0.58
N CYS A 51 9.50 6.20 -0.96
CA CYS A 51 9.06 4.88 -1.41
C CYS A 51 9.75 4.48 -2.72
N GLY A 52 9.96 5.41 -3.66
CA GLY A 52 10.61 5.14 -4.93
C GLY A 52 12.10 4.80 -4.81
N ASN A 53 12.75 5.20 -3.72
CA ASN A 53 14.14 4.88 -3.41
C ASN A 53 14.32 3.49 -2.77
N ARG A 54 13.24 2.83 -2.34
CA ARG A 54 13.30 1.43 -1.91
C ARG A 54 13.79 0.57 -3.07
N THR A 55 14.55 -0.48 -2.74
CA THR A 55 15.09 -1.40 -3.73
C THR A 55 14.44 -2.78 -3.63
N GLU A 56 14.33 -3.45 -4.78
CA GLU A 56 13.97 -4.85 -4.89
C GLU A 56 15.09 -5.64 -5.58
N PHE A 57 15.18 -6.93 -5.26
CA PHE A 57 16.24 -7.78 -5.77
C PHE A 57 15.81 -8.41 -7.11
N CYS A 58 16.52 -8.07 -8.18
CA CYS A 58 16.30 -8.71 -9.46
C CYS A 58 16.93 -10.10 -9.50
N GLN A 59 16.11 -11.11 -9.74
CA GLN A 59 16.57 -12.50 -9.81
C GLN A 59 17.36 -12.82 -11.08
N THR A 60 17.21 -12.02 -12.14
CA THR A 60 17.88 -12.24 -13.44
C THR A 60 19.31 -11.74 -13.41
N CYS A 61 19.54 -10.48 -13.02
CA CYS A 61 20.86 -9.87 -13.02
C CYS A 61 21.55 -9.87 -11.64
N LYS A 62 20.86 -10.37 -10.59
CA LYS A 62 21.34 -10.44 -9.20
C LYS A 62 21.74 -9.09 -8.58
N LYS A 63 21.11 -7.99 -9.03
CA LYS A 63 21.32 -6.64 -8.49
C LYS A 63 20.08 -6.13 -7.75
N TYR A 64 20.29 -5.26 -6.79
CA TYR A 64 19.22 -4.47 -6.19
C TYR A 64 18.90 -3.27 -7.08
N ILE A 65 17.63 -3.11 -7.43
CA ILE A 65 17.14 -2.10 -8.35
C ILE A 65 16.12 -1.24 -7.61
N ARG A 66 16.19 0.09 -7.75
CA ARG A 66 15.20 0.98 -7.12
C ARG A 66 13.83 0.83 -7.78
N LEU A 67 12.75 0.95 -7.00
CA LEU A 67 11.39 0.83 -7.51
C LEU A 67 11.11 1.85 -8.64
N ARG A 68 11.62 3.08 -8.49
CA ARG A 68 11.51 4.12 -9.54
C ARG A 68 12.16 3.71 -10.88
N GLU A 69 13.15 2.82 -10.84
CA GLU A 69 13.93 2.39 -12.00
C GLU A 69 13.46 1.03 -12.54
N TRP A 70 12.54 0.35 -11.84
CA TRP A 70 12.20 -1.05 -12.12
C TRP A 70 11.66 -1.28 -13.52
N ILE A 71 10.76 -0.43 -14.00
CA ILE A 71 10.17 -0.55 -15.35
C ILE A 71 11.25 -0.43 -16.43
N GLY A 72 12.16 0.54 -16.29
CA GLY A 72 13.28 0.70 -17.23
C GLY A 72 14.26 -0.46 -17.14
N HIS A 73 14.49 -0.96 -15.94
CA HIS A 73 15.30 -2.14 -15.71
C HIS A 73 14.70 -3.38 -16.38
N GLU A 74 13.42 -3.67 -16.19
CA GLU A 74 12.74 -4.85 -16.75
C GLU A 74 12.89 -4.93 -18.27
N MET A 75 12.74 -3.80 -18.98
CA MET A 75 12.88 -3.76 -20.44
C MET A 75 14.31 -4.05 -20.94
N GLN A 76 15.32 -3.75 -20.12
CA GLN A 76 16.74 -3.86 -20.46
C GLN A 76 17.43 -5.00 -19.71
N CYS A 77 16.69 -5.75 -18.88
CA CYS A 77 17.25 -6.77 -18.02
C CYS A 77 17.57 -8.02 -18.85
N HIS A 78 18.72 -7.96 -19.50
CA HIS A 78 19.30 -9.11 -20.18
C HIS A 78 20.12 -9.92 -19.18
N VAL A 79 20.09 -11.24 -19.35
CA VAL A 79 20.94 -12.19 -18.62
C VAL A 79 22.40 -11.92 -19.00
N SER A 80 23.04 -10.94 -18.37
CA SER A 80 24.50 -10.88 -18.32
C SER A 80 24.94 -11.80 -17.19
N SER A 81 24.85 -13.11 -17.44
CA SER A 81 25.26 -14.13 -16.46
C SER A 81 26.77 -14.19 -16.24
N ASN A 82 27.55 -13.28 -16.82
CA ASN A 82 28.98 -13.19 -16.55
C ASN A 82 29.29 -11.81 -16.02
N GLY A 83 29.89 -11.79 -14.82
CA GLY A 83 30.35 -10.59 -14.16
C GLY A 83 31.22 -9.77 -15.09
N SER A 84 30.71 -8.59 -15.44
CA SER A 84 31.54 -7.49 -15.88
C SER A 84 30.88 -6.23 -15.36
N GLU A 85 31.68 -5.54 -14.58
CA GLU A 85 31.43 -4.28 -13.93
C GLU A 85 31.10 -3.19 -14.98
N GLU A 86 30.66 -2.04 -14.46
CA GLU A 86 30.60 -0.74 -15.14
C GLU A 86 29.34 -0.39 -15.97
N SER A 87 28.41 0.26 -15.28
CA SER A 87 27.93 1.65 -15.53
C SER A 87 26.60 1.80 -14.78
N SER A 88 26.37 2.73 -13.84
CA SER A 88 26.91 4.07 -13.67
C SER A 88 26.90 4.47 -12.19
N SER A 89 27.93 5.23 -11.77
CA SER A 89 27.99 6.12 -10.60
C SER A 89 27.16 5.75 -9.36
N ALA A 90 27.68 4.83 -8.54
CA ALA A 90 27.25 4.71 -7.14
C ALA A 90 28.45 4.26 -6.30
N ARG A 91 28.69 4.95 -5.17
CA ARG A 91 29.76 4.63 -4.21
C ARG A 91 29.74 3.14 -3.87
N THR A 92 30.81 2.44 -4.23
CA THR A 92 31.00 1.02 -4.00
C THR A 92 31.00 0.73 -2.49
N ILE A 93 29.99 0.02 -2.00
CA ILE A 93 30.07 -0.72 -0.74
C ILE A 93 30.63 -2.11 -1.08
N PRO A 94 31.63 -2.65 -0.35
CA PRO A 94 32.28 -3.90 -0.74
C PRO A 94 31.30 -5.06 -0.75
N GLU A 95 31.34 -5.81 -1.85
CA GLU A 95 30.66 -7.08 -2.07
C GLU A 95 31.15 -8.12 -1.05
N ARG A 96 30.41 -8.24 0.06
CA ARG A 96 30.59 -9.36 1.00
C ARG A 96 29.54 -10.41 0.66
N GLU A 97 30.02 -11.47 -0.01
CA GLU A 97 29.38 -12.77 -0.23
C GLU A 97 27.86 -12.74 -0.34
N VAL A 98 27.39 -12.77 -1.59
CA VAL A 98 26.00 -12.99 -2.00
C VAL A 98 25.50 -14.35 -1.48
N ARG A 99 25.18 -14.40 -0.18
CA ARG A 99 24.15 -15.29 0.31
C ARG A 99 22.84 -14.53 0.05
N PRO A 100 21.88 -15.08 -0.71
CA PRO A 100 20.56 -14.46 -0.76
C PRO A 100 20.11 -14.26 0.69
N PRO A 101 19.67 -13.05 1.08
CA PRO A 101 19.17 -12.86 2.43
C PRO A 101 18.06 -13.90 2.64
N PRO A 102 17.96 -14.53 3.83
CA PRO A 102 16.77 -15.31 4.15
C PRO A 102 15.58 -14.40 3.83
N PRO A 103 14.51 -14.91 3.20
CA PRO A 103 13.40 -14.07 2.76
C PRO A 103 13.05 -13.15 3.93
N VAL A 104 13.32 -11.86 3.75
CA VAL A 104 12.98 -10.86 4.74
C VAL A 104 11.49 -11.02 4.82
N ARG A 105 11.01 -11.63 5.92
CA ARG A 105 9.59 -11.76 6.13
C ARG A 105 9.11 -10.32 5.99
N PRO A 106 8.27 -9.98 5.00
CA PRO A 106 7.67 -8.67 5.02
C PRO A 106 7.07 -8.54 6.42
N ALA A 107 7.32 -7.41 7.08
CA ALA A 107 6.56 -7.05 8.28
C ALA A 107 5.13 -7.35 7.89
N ARG A 108 4.54 -8.36 8.55
CA ARG A 108 3.35 -9.06 8.08
C ARG A 108 2.34 -7.99 7.72
N ALA A 109 2.21 -7.69 6.43
CA ALA A 109 1.03 -7.05 5.92
C ALA A 109 -0.02 -8.10 6.20
N VAL A 110 -0.73 -7.92 7.31
CA VAL A 110 -1.95 -8.66 7.56
C VAL A 110 -2.74 -8.43 6.28
N PRO A 111 -3.01 -9.48 5.48
CA PRO A 111 -3.79 -9.29 4.28
C PRO A 111 -5.09 -8.62 4.74
N ALA A 112 -5.50 -7.53 4.11
CA ALA A 112 -6.78 -6.88 4.41
C ALA A 112 -7.98 -7.86 4.30
N ALA A 113 -7.75 -9.07 3.77
CA ALA A 113 -8.66 -10.20 3.79
C ALA A 113 -8.88 -10.86 5.18
N GLN A 114 -7.94 -10.79 6.12
CA GLN A 114 -8.07 -11.45 7.44
C GLN A 114 -8.96 -10.65 8.41
N HIS A 115 -8.98 -9.32 8.29
CA HIS A 115 -9.82 -8.48 9.15
C HIS A 115 -11.32 -8.68 8.87
N ARG A 116 -11.70 -8.97 7.61
CA ARG A 116 -13.10 -9.27 7.28
C ARG A 116 -13.58 -10.57 7.92
N ARG A 117 -12.79 -11.65 7.91
CA ARG A 117 -13.18 -12.93 8.52
C ARG A 117 -13.30 -12.86 10.05
N LEU A 118 -12.42 -12.11 10.71
CA LEU A 118 -12.45 -11.93 12.17
C LEU A 118 -13.70 -11.15 12.63
N LEU A 119 -14.06 -10.09 11.90
CA LEU A 119 -15.27 -9.30 12.17
C LEU A 119 -16.55 -10.12 11.97
N PHE A 120 -16.63 -10.96 10.92
CA PHE A 120 -17.76 -11.87 10.73
C PHE A 120 -17.90 -12.87 11.89
N THR A 121 -16.81 -13.45 12.40
CA THR A 121 -16.90 -14.42 13.51
C THR A 121 -17.34 -13.78 14.83
N ILE A 122 -16.88 -12.57 15.14
CA ILE A 122 -17.23 -11.87 16.39
C ILE A 122 -18.73 -11.48 16.39
N ALA A 123 -19.26 -11.04 15.25
CA ALA A 123 -20.68 -10.70 15.11
C ALA A 123 -21.59 -11.93 15.29
N VAL A 124 -21.22 -13.09 14.75
CA VAL A 124 -22.02 -14.33 14.86
C VAL A 124 -22.06 -14.85 16.30
N THR A 125 -20.92 -14.87 17.00
CA THR A 125 -20.89 -15.31 18.40
C THR A 125 -21.64 -14.35 19.33
N GLY A 126 -21.58 -13.03 19.07
CA GLY A 126 -22.32 -12.04 19.85
C GLY A 126 -23.84 -12.18 19.73
N ILE A 127 -24.35 -12.43 18.52
CA ILE A 127 -25.78 -12.64 18.26
C ILE A 127 -26.28 -13.92 18.95
N ALA A 128 -25.52 -15.02 18.90
CA ALA A 128 -25.90 -16.27 19.55
C ALA A 128 -26.04 -16.15 21.08
N VAL A 129 -25.14 -15.42 21.75
CA VAL A 129 -25.18 -15.20 23.20
C VAL A 129 -26.36 -14.32 23.60
N MET A 130 -26.66 -13.26 22.84
CA MET A 130 -27.81 -12.39 23.11
C MET A 130 -29.14 -13.12 22.93
N VAL A 131 -29.30 -13.89 21.85
CA VAL A 131 -30.54 -14.67 21.61
C VAL A 131 -30.69 -15.77 22.66
N GLY A 132 -29.61 -16.47 23.02
CA GLY A 132 -29.64 -17.49 24.06
C GLY A 132 -30.05 -16.93 25.43
N SER A 133 -29.59 -15.73 25.79
CA SER A 133 -29.91 -15.09 27.08
C SER A 133 -31.38 -14.65 27.16
N ILE A 134 -31.96 -14.17 26.05
CA ILE A 134 -33.36 -13.76 25.98
C ILE A 134 -34.30 -14.97 26.04
N LEU A 135 -33.92 -16.07 25.38
CA LEU A 135 -34.69 -17.31 25.42
C LEU A 135 -34.63 -17.98 26.81
N PHE A 136 -33.47 -17.97 27.48
CA PHE A 136 -33.34 -18.49 28.85
C PHE A 136 -34.11 -17.66 29.90
N GLN A 137 -34.15 -16.33 29.78
CA GLN A 137 -34.98 -15.49 30.67
C GLN A 137 -36.48 -15.75 30.51
N LYS A 138 -36.90 -16.25 29.33
CA LYS A 138 -38.29 -16.59 29.05
C LYS A 138 -38.72 -17.95 29.62
N GLU A 139 -37.77 -18.82 29.99
CA GLU A 139 -38.04 -20.10 30.65
C GLU A 139 -38.13 -19.99 32.19
N GLU A 140 -37.52 -18.98 32.80
CA GLU A 140 -37.58 -18.74 34.26
C GLU A 140 -38.83 -17.92 34.68
N SER A 141 -39.72 -17.59 33.74
CA SER A 141 -40.91 -16.74 33.97
C SER A 141 -42.25 -17.48 33.77
N PHE A 142 -42.29 -18.76 34.12
CA PHE A 142 -43.55 -19.50 34.32
C PHE A 142 -43.61 -20.13 35.71
#